data_AF-S6U6H6-F1
#
_entry.id   AF-S6U6H6-F1
#
_cell.length_a   1.000
_cell.length_b   1.000
_cell.length_c   1.000
_cell.angle_alpha   90.00
_cell.angle_beta   90.00
_cell.angle_gamma   90.00
#
_symmetry.space_group_name_H-M   'P 1'
#
loop_
_entity.id
_entity.type
_entity.pdbx_description
1 polymer ?
#
loop_
_entity_poly.entity_id
_entity_poly.type
_entity_poly.pdbx_seq_one_letter_code
_entity_poly.pdbx_strand_id
1 'polypeptide(L)'
;MALALNTSPLDNPFYYLENFRQVLGWIAQRYDDLLDASEHRFITEFAGLPVPAQSLLVRMVMRKGVMFRASKLSYAEIGDPHQAVLPLLQQDWVDTSPPLGLSELFQLLRRDELSQCFKAHAVKGPERKHEWLERLQPLYETAQPLQQWHPLLPDAVFGLKIMPLCDRLRLLYFGNLYQEWSEFVLADLGIYRYEKVEFSADSRGINQRDDIDVCLQLHACREALETCVELHALAERAIAIECSNPWLNMRRAKLLYRIGQQAERLQDWPLALSVYRQSNYPGARSRQIRVLERNAEYAEAMA
;
A
#
# COMPACT_ATOMS: atom_id res chain seq x y z
N MET A 1 -17.40 -22.54 30.26
CA MET A 1 -18.13 -21.82 29.20
C MET A 1 -18.52 -20.45 29.73
N ALA A 2 -17.68 -19.44 29.52
CA ALA A 2 -18.07 -18.06 29.76
C ALA A 2 -18.71 -17.56 28.47
N LEU A 3 -19.96 -17.08 28.54
CA LEU A 3 -20.60 -16.38 27.43
C LEU A 3 -19.77 -15.13 27.15
N ALA A 4 -19.12 -15.09 25.98
CA ALA A 4 -18.63 -13.84 25.43
C ALA A 4 -19.85 -12.94 25.19
N LEU A 5 -19.95 -11.86 25.96
CA LEU A 5 -20.88 -10.79 25.70
C LEU A 5 -20.55 -10.26 24.30
N ASN A 6 -21.46 -10.48 23.35
CA ASN A 6 -21.41 -9.86 22.02
C ASN A 6 -21.68 -8.35 22.20
N THR A 7 -20.67 -7.61 22.64
CA THR A 7 -20.62 -6.16 22.46
C THR A 7 -20.56 -5.88 20.96
N SER A 8 -21.38 -4.95 20.48
CA SER A 8 -21.26 -4.47 19.11
C SER A 8 -19.82 -4.00 18.87
N PRO A 9 -19.19 -4.25 17.71
CA PRO A 9 -17.85 -3.74 17.40
C PRO A 9 -17.73 -2.23 17.62
N LEU A 10 -18.85 -1.50 17.51
CA LEU A 10 -18.94 -0.07 17.75
C LEU A 10 -18.82 0.32 19.23
N ASP A 11 -19.12 -0.59 20.16
CA ASP A 11 -19.05 -0.34 21.60
C ASP A 11 -17.64 -0.61 22.16
N ASN A 12 -16.84 -1.42 21.47
CA ASN A 12 -15.45 -1.68 21.84
C ASN A 12 -14.51 -0.68 21.16
N PRO A 13 -13.89 0.28 21.87
CA PRO A 13 -12.98 1.25 21.26
C PRO A 13 -11.73 0.62 20.65
N PHE A 14 -11.40 -0.66 20.96
CA PHE A 14 -10.24 -1.38 20.45
C PHE A 14 -10.57 -2.44 19.38
N TYR A 15 -11.77 -2.43 18.78
CA TYR A 15 -12.16 -3.45 17.78
C TYR A 15 -11.12 -3.63 16.66
N TYR A 16 -10.50 -2.54 16.21
CA TYR A 16 -9.51 -2.57 15.12
C TYR A 16 -8.22 -3.28 15.55
N LEU A 17 -7.83 -3.13 16.82
CA LEU A 17 -6.67 -3.81 17.38
C LEU A 17 -6.96 -5.31 17.55
N GLU A 18 -8.17 -5.67 18.00
CA GLU A 18 -8.58 -7.07 18.12
C GLU A 18 -8.59 -7.76 16.75
N ASN A 19 -9.14 -7.11 15.72
CA ASN A 19 -9.14 -7.63 14.36
C ASN A 19 -7.72 -7.80 13.83
N PHE A 20 -6.84 -6.82 14.06
CA PHE A 20 -5.44 -6.93 13.66
C PHE A 20 -4.72 -8.09 14.38
N ARG A 21 -4.94 -8.27 15.70
CA ARG A 21 -4.38 -9.40 16.45
C ARG A 21 -4.90 -10.76 15.94
N GLN A 22 -6.18 -10.85 15.59
CA GLN A 22 -6.77 -12.05 15.00
C GLN A 22 -6.12 -12.37 13.66
N VAL A 23 -5.89 -11.37 12.81
CA VAL A 23 -5.13 -11.52 11.55
C VAL A 23 -3.75 -12.09 11.82
N LEU A 24 -2.98 -11.48 12.73
CA LEU A 24 -1.62 -11.94 13.02
C LEU A 24 -1.61 -13.39 13.52
N GLY A 25 -2.54 -13.74 14.43
CA GLY A 25 -2.68 -15.11 14.92
C GLY A 25 -3.04 -16.10 13.81
N TRP A 26 -3.92 -15.70 12.88
CA TRP A 26 -4.31 -16.52 11.74
C TRP A 26 -3.13 -16.74 10.77
N ILE A 27 -2.36 -15.69 10.48
CA ILE A 27 -1.18 -15.78 9.60
C ILE A 27 -0.13 -16.70 10.24
N ALA A 28 0.19 -16.48 11.52
CA ALA A 28 1.13 -17.31 12.27
C ALA A 28 0.72 -18.79 12.33
N GLN A 29 -0.57 -19.11 12.23
CA GLN A 29 -1.04 -20.50 12.21
C GLN A 29 -0.99 -21.16 10.82
N ARG A 30 -1.19 -20.41 9.74
CA ARG A 30 -1.38 -20.97 8.38
C ARG A 30 -0.22 -20.75 7.42
N TYR A 31 0.61 -19.76 7.72
CA TYR A 31 1.73 -19.34 6.87
C TYR A 31 3.05 -19.33 7.64
N ASP A 32 3.12 -19.99 8.80
CA ASP A 32 4.33 -20.09 9.64
C ASP A 32 5.59 -20.46 8.83
N ASP A 33 5.44 -21.44 7.93
CA ASP A 33 6.48 -21.94 7.03
C ASP A 33 6.88 -20.96 5.93
N LEU A 34 6.04 -19.98 5.62
CA LEU A 34 6.33 -18.93 4.65
C LEU A 34 6.89 -17.67 5.29
N LEU A 35 6.80 -17.49 6.61
CA LEU A 35 7.29 -16.31 7.31
C LEU A 35 8.81 -16.35 7.52
N ASP A 36 9.48 -15.22 7.33
CA ASP A 36 10.90 -15.09 7.69
C ASP A 36 11.11 -14.68 9.15
N ALA A 37 12.38 -14.66 9.55
CA ALA A 37 12.77 -14.29 10.92
C ALA A 37 12.35 -12.87 11.32
N SER A 38 12.25 -11.94 10.37
CA SER A 38 11.81 -10.56 10.65
C SER A 38 10.30 -10.48 10.88
N GLU A 39 9.52 -11.24 10.13
CA GLU A 39 8.07 -11.31 10.24
C GLU A 39 7.65 -12.05 11.52
N HIS A 40 8.31 -13.17 11.84
CA HIS A 40 8.14 -13.88 13.11
C HIS A 40 8.43 -12.99 14.32
N ARG A 41 9.53 -12.24 14.23
CA ARG A 41 9.93 -11.29 15.26
C ARG A 41 8.89 -10.19 15.43
N PHE A 42 8.42 -9.59 14.33
CA PHE A 42 7.37 -8.57 14.37
C PHE A 42 6.12 -9.07 15.10
N ILE A 43 5.61 -10.26 14.75
CA ILE A 43 4.41 -10.83 15.38
C ILE A 43 4.61 -11.00 16.88
N THR A 44 5.78 -11.50 17.28
CA THR A 44 6.12 -11.76 18.69
C THR A 44 6.29 -10.46 19.48
N GLU A 45 7.07 -9.51 18.96
CA GLU A 45 7.34 -8.22 19.60
C GLU A 45 6.07 -7.38 19.70
N PHE A 46 5.21 -7.42 18.67
CA PHE A 46 3.96 -6.65 18.64
C PHE A 46 3.03 -7.11 19.76
N ALA A 47 2.94 -8.43 19.98
CA ALA A 47 2.15 -9.00 21.07
C ALA A 47 2.64 -8.54 22.46
N GLY A 48 3.95 -8.29 22.61
CA GLY A 48 4.58 -7.84 23.85
C GLY A 48 4.46 -6.33 24.14
N LEU A 49 4.03 -5.52 23.17
CA LEU A 49 3.93 -4.06 23.36
C LEU A 49 2.75 -3.66 24.27
N PRO A 50 2.81 -2.50 24.95
CA PRO A 50 1.66 -1.94 25.64
C PRO A 50 0.48 -1.68 24.68
N VAL A 51 -0.75 -1.85 25.16
CA VAL A 51 -1.97 -1.66 24.36
C VAL A 51 -2.01 -0.30 23.64
N PRO A 52 -1.69 0.85 24.27
CA PRO A 52 -1.65 2.13 23.55
C PRO A 52 -0.69 2.15 22.36
N ALA A 53 0.48 1.52 22.48
CA ALA A 53 1.47 1.45 21.40
C ALA A 53 0.98 0.55 20.26
N GLN A 54 0.42 -0.63 20.59
CA GLN A 54 -0.19 -1.50 19.59
C GLN A 54 -1.32 -0.79 18.84
N SER A 55 -2.22 -0.13 19.57
CA SER A 55 -3.33 0.64 19.01
C SER A 55 -2.84 1.76 18.08
N LEU A 56 -1.83 2.53 18.51
CA LEU A 56 -1.28 3.61 17.69
C LEU A 56 -0.69 3.09 16.39
N LEU A 57 0.06 1.98 16.44
CA LEU A 57 0.62 1.34 15.26
C LEU A 57 -0.48 0.92 14.28
N VAL A 58 -1.52 0.22 14.76
CA VAL A 58 -2.62 -0.23 13.92
C VAL A 58 -3.38 0.97 13.33
N ARG A 59 -3.60 2.05 14.10
CA ARG A 59 -4.18 3.30 13.57
C ARG A 59 -3.35 3.90 12.44
N MET A 60 -2.02 3.89 12.55
CA MET A 60 -1.13 4.38 11.49
C MET A 60 -1.18 3.46 10.26
N VAL A 61 -1.11 2.14 10.45
CA VAL A 61 -1.17 1.13 9.37
C VAL A 61 -2.49 1.19 8.59
N MET A 62 -3.62 1.42 9.27
CA MET A 62 -4.94 1.49 8.62
C MET A 62 -5.22 2.81 7.91
N ARG A 63 -4.38 3.84 8.09
CA ARG A 63 -4.58 5.14 7.46
C ARG A 63 -3.74 5.26 6.20
N LYS A 64 -4.25 6.03 5.24
CA LYS A 64 -3.53 6.35 4.01
C LYS A 64 -2.25 7.15 4.32
N GLY A 65 -1.13 6.70 3.76
CA GLY A 65 0.19 7.33 3.87
C GLY A 65 1.06 6.71 4.97
N VAL A 66 2.29 7.19 5.08
CA VAL A 66 3.26 6.74 6.09
C VAL A 66 3.77 7.86 7.00
N MET A 67 3.47 9.11 6.67
CA MET A 67 3.83 10.28 7.48
C MET A 67 2.58 10.84 8.15
N PHE A 68 2.61 10.99 9.47
CA PHE A 68 1.46 11.41 10.24
C PHE A 68 1.84 12.51 11.23
N ARG A 69 1.06 13.59 11.26
CA ARG A 69 1.18 14.59 12.34
C ARG A 69 0.69 13.99 13.66
N ALA A 70 1.46 14.15 14.73
CA ALA A 70 1.09 13.68 16.06
C ALA A 70 -0.25 14.26 16.51
N SER A 71 -0.49 15.55 16.23
CA SER A 71 -1.78 16.21 16.47
C SER A 71 -2.99 15.59 15.74
N LYS A 72 -2.75 14.79 14.69
CA LYS A 72 -3.78 14.06 13.93
C LYS A 72 -3.93 12.60 14.36
N LEU A 73 -3.14 12.15 15.34
CA LEU A 73 -3.20 10.81 15.94
C LEU A 73 -3.77 10.87 17.37
N SER A 74 -4.67 11.81 17.64
CA SER A 74 -5.34 11.95 18.94
C SER A 74 -6.58 11.04 19.00
N TYR A 75 -6.47 9.96 19.77
CA TYR A 75 -7.52 8.97 20.00
C TYR A 75 -7.73 8.79 21.50
N ALA A 76 -8.97 8.90 21.98
CA ALA A 76 -9.29 8.88 23.41
C ALA A 76 -8.85 7.58 24.09
N GLU A 77 -8.95 6.45 23.39
CA GLU A 77 -8.57 5.13 23.88
C GLU A 77 -7.04 4.90 23.93
N ILE A 78 -6.26 5.72 23.24
CA ILE A 78 -4.79 5.62 23.17
C ILE A 78 -4.13 6.57 24.19
N GLY A 79 -4.76 7.72 24.46
CA GLY A 79 -4.17 8.77 25.29
C GLY A 79 -3.17 9.62 24.49
N ASP A 80 -2.06 10.01 25.13
CA ASP A 80 -1.06 10.88 24.51
C ASP A 80 -0.26 10.13 23.42
N PRO A 81 -0.36 10.54 22.13
CA PRO A 81 0.39 9.91 21.05
C PRO A 81 1.91 10.00 21.23
N HIS A 82 2.42 11.02 21.92
CA HIS A 82 3.86 11.16 22.19
C HIS A 82 4.38 10.12 23.18
N GLN A 83 3.54 9.63 24.10
CA GLN A 83 3.91 8.53 24.99
C GLN A 83 3.69 7.18 24.32
N ALA A 84 2.58 7.02 23.61
CA ALA A 84 2.22 5.77 22.95
C ALA A 84 3.20 5.38 21.82
N VAL A 85 3.89 6.34 21.19
CA VAL A 85 4.87 6.06 20.13
C VAL A 85 6.23 5.57 20.66
N LEU A 86 6.58 5.83 21.92
CA LEU A 86 7.93 5.53 22.45
C LEU A 86 8.30 4.05 22.34
N PRO A 87 7.43 3.08 22.66
CA PRO A 87 7.74 1.66 22.45
C PRO A 87 7.92 1.32 20.96
N LEU A 88 7.22 2.00 20.05
CA LEU A 88 7.34 1.79 18.60
C LEU A 88 8.67 2.33 18.06
N LEU A 89 9.13 3.45 18.61
CA LEU A 89 10.46 4.01 18.32
C LEU A 89 11.58 3.07 18.79
N GLN A 90 11.42 2.45 19.96
CA GLN A 90 12.39 1.47 20.49
C GLN A 90 12.52 0.23 19.60
N GLN A 91 11.45 -0.18 18.92
CA GLN A 91 11.46 -1.28 17.96
C GLN A 91 11.90 -0.85 16.55
N ASP A 92 12.23 0.42 16.34
CA ASP A 92 12.53 1.01 15.02
C ASP A 92 11.38 0.93 14.01
N TRP A 93 10.14 0.79 14.49
CA TRP A 93 8.95 0.68 13.63
C TRP A 93 8.39 2.04 13.23
N VAL A 94 8.65 3.06 14.04
CA VAL A 94 8.25 4.44 13.81
C VAL A 94 9.42 5.37 14.08
N ASP A 95 9.68 6.29 13.15
CA ASP A 95 10.59 7.42 13.36
C ASP A 95 9.80 8.62 13.91
N THR A 96 10.25 9.22 15.00
CA THR A 96 9.61 10.42 15.60
C THR A 96 10.15 11.74 15.04
N SER A 97 11.19 11.70 14.21
CA SER A 97 11.77 12.86 13.53
C SER A 97 12.20 12.51 12.09
N PRO A 98 11.30 11.95 11.27
CA PRO A 98 11.66 11.52 9.93
C PRO A 98 12.08 12.72 9.07
N PRO A 99 13.06 12.55 8.17
CA PRO A 99 13.36 13.55 7.17
C PRO A 99 12.16 13.68 6.22
N LEU A 100 11.70 14.92 6.01
CA LEU A 100 10.59 15.23 5.12
C LEU A 100 11.12 15.93 3.87
N GLY A 101 10.83 15.34 2.71
CA GLY A 101 10.96 16.03 1.44
C GLY A 101 9.90 17.13 1.30
N LEU A 102 10.11 18.04 0.36
CA LEU A 102 9.21 19.19 0.17
C LEU A 102 7.77 18.77 -0.15
N SER A 103 7.58 17.76 -1.00
CA SER A 103 6.25 17.23 -1.35
C SER A 103 5.52 16.69 -0.11
N GLU A 104 6.20 15.94 0.75
CA GLU A 104 5.64 15.39 1.99
C GLU A 104 5.28 16.50 2.97
N LEU A 105 6.16 17.49 3.15
CA LEU A 105 5.89 18.68 3.95
C LEU A 105 4.62 19.40 3.45
N PHE A 106 4.50 19.58 2.13
CA PHE A 106 3.32 20.17 1.52
C PHE A 106 2.07 19.31 1.74
N GLN A 107 2.15 17.98 1.76
CA GLN A 107 0.99 17.14 2.07
C GLN A 107 0.55 17.28 3.54
N LEU A 108 1.50 17.43 4.47
CA LEU A 108 1.24 17.45 5.92
C LEU A 108 0.78 18.81 6.45
N LEU A 109 1.35 19.91 5.93
CA LEU A 109 1.11 21.25 6.46
C LEU A 109 -0.03 21.98 5.74
N ARG A 110 -0.75 22.80 6.51
CA ARG A 110 -1.74 23.73 5.97
C ARG A 110 -1.05 24.90 5.27
N ARG A 111 -1.81 25.62 4.45
CA ARG A 111 -1.27 26.71 3.63
C ARG A 111 -0.66 27.83 4.48
N ASP A 112 -1.32 28.19 5.58
CA ASP A 112 -0.87 29.19 6.55
C ASP A 112 0.43 28.78 7.25
N GLU A 113 0.55 27.50 7.63
CA GLU A 113 1.79 26.93 8.18
C GLU A 113 2.92 26.95 7.14
N LEU A 114 2.66 26.53 5.89
CA LEU A 114 3.64 26.60 4.79
C LEU A 114 4.10 28.04 4.51
N SER A 115 3.20 29.01 4.67
CA SER A 115 3.52 30.42 4.47
C SER A 115 4.51 30.94 5.51
N GLN A 116 4.54 30.32 6.70
CA GLN A 116 5.51 30.63 7.73
C GLN A 116 6.89 30.01 7.44
N CYS A 117 6.94 28.82 6.84
CA CYS A 117 8.20 28.20 6.41
C CYS A 117 8.87 29.00 5.28
N PHE A 118 8.08 29.44 4.30
CA PHE A 118 8.60 30.00 3.04
C PHE A 118 8.31 31.49 2.88
N LYS A 119 8.36 32.27 3.97
CA LYS A 119 8.08 33.72 3.97
C LYS A 119 8.88 34.49 2.90
N ALA A 120 10.14 34.12 2.70
CA ALA A 120 11.03 34.73 1.70
C ALA A 120 10.58 34.48 0.24
N HIS A 121 9.70 33.51 0.02
CA HIS A 121 9.20 33.10 -1.30
C HIS A 121 7.70 33.38 -1.48
N ALA A 122 7.13 34.26 -0.64
CA ALA A 122 5.73 34.66 -0.74
C ALA A 122 5.47 35.47 -2.03
N VAL A 123 4.40 35.13 -2.73
CA VAL A 123 3.99 35.79 -3.98
C VAL A 123 2.81 36.75 -3.72
N LYS A 124 2.76 37.87 -4.44
CA LYS A 124 1.61 38.78 -4.44
C LYS A 124 0.51 38.21 -5.36
N GLY A 125 -0.40 37.42 -4.82
CA GLY A 125 -1.57 36.90 -5.55
C GLY A 125 -1.99 35.49 -5.15
N PRO A 126 -3.14 35.00 -5.65
CA PRO A 126 -3.59 33.64 -5.38
C PRO A 126 -2.80 32.63 -6.23
N GLU A 127 -1.78 32.01 -5.64
CA GLU A 127 -1.07 30.85 -6.21
C GLU A 127 -1.70 29.55 -5.68
N ARG A 128 -1.90 28.53 -6.52
CA ARG A 128 -2.40 27.22 -6.06
C ARG A 128 -1.28 26.45 -5.35
N LYS A 129 -1.66 25.54 -4.44
CA LYS A 129 -0.67 24.81 -3.61
C LYS A 129 0.30 23.95 -4.43
N HIS A 130 -0.14 23.40 -5.57
CA HIS A 130 0.73 22.61 -6.46
C HIS A 130 1.70 23.49 -7.25
N GLU A 131 1.24 24.63 -7.80
CA GLU A 131 2.10 25.63 -8.47
C GLU A 131 3.21 26.11 -7.52
N TRP A 132 2.85 26.34 -6.25
CA TRP A 132 3.80 26.72 -5.22
C TRP A 132 4.84 25.62 -4.95
N LEU A 133 4.41 24.36 -4.85
CA LEU A 133 5.31 23.22 -4.67
C LEU A 133 6.29 23.10 -5.84
N GLU A 134 5.79 23.13 -7.08
CA GLU A 134 6.62 23.04 -8.30
C GLU A 134 7.70 24.12 -8.35
N ARG A 135 7.33 25.36 -7.99
CA ARG A 135 8.26 26.50 -7.95
C ARG A 135 9.33 26.37 -6.87
N LEU A 136 9.00 25.79 -5.71
CA LEU A 136 9.93 25.63 -4.59
C LEU A 136 10.77 24.36 -4.64
N GLN A 137 10.30 23.33 -5.34
CA GLN A 137 10.99 22.04 -5.46
C GLN A 137 12.48 22.15 -5.85
N PRO A 138 12.89 22.96 -6.86
CA PRO A 138 14.31 23.09 -7.22
C PRO A 138 15.14 23.89 -6.20
N LEU A 139 14.52 24.59 -5.26
CA LEU A 139 15.23 25.39 -4.25
C LEU A 139 15.47 24.60 -2.95
N TYR A 140 14.73 23.50 -2.76
CA TYR A 140 14.60 22.80 -1.49
C TYR A 140 14.65 21.29 -1.71
N GLU A 141 15.79 20.81 -2.22
CA GLU A 141 15.99 19.41 -2.60
C GLU A 141 16.31 18.50 -1.41
N THR A 142 16.88 19.05 -0.34
CA THR A 142 17.30 18.26 0.83
C THR A 142 16.13 18.01 1.78
N ALA A 143 15.84 16.73 2.02
CA ALA A 143 14.88 16.32 3.04
C ALA A 143 15.41 16.61 4.44
N GLN A 144 14.56 17.11 5.33
CA GLN A 144 14.93 17.47 6.69
C GLN A 144 13.74 17.32 7.65
N PRO A 145 13.97 17.14 8.96
CA PRO A 145 12.88 16.99 9.93
C PRO A 145 11.95 18.21 10.00
N LEU A 146 10.71 18.02 10.45
CA LEU A 146 9.72 19.09 10.59
C LEU A 146 10.27 20.28 11.40
N GLN A 147 11.03 20.04 12.44
CA GLN A 147 11.60 21.09 13.29
C GLN A 147 12.56 22.02 12.53
N GLN A 148 13.24 21.53 11.49
CA GLN A 148 14.11 22.36 10.65
C GLN A 148 13.29 23.14 9.61
N TRP A 149 12.23 22.54 9.08
CA TRP A 149 11.29 23.24 8.19
C TRP A 149 10.49 24.34 8.88
N HIS A 150 9.98 24.06 10.09
CA HIS A 150 9.10 24.95 10.85
C HIS A 150 9.41 24.92 12.36
N PRO A 151 10.49 25.57 12.82
CA PRO A 151 10.97 25.48 14.21
C PRO A 151 9.96 25.90 15.29
N LEU A 152 8.99 26.74 14.94
CA LEU A 152 7.99 27.29 15.85
C LEU A 152 6.67 26.53 15.87
N LEU A 153 6.51 25.45 15.09
CA LEU A 153 5.27 24.68 15.07
C LEU A 153 5.28 23.68 16.25
N PRO A 154 4.34 23.77 17.21
CA PRO A 154 4.28 22.86 18.35
C PRO A 154 3.60 21.54 17.94
N ASP A 155 4.21 20.80 17.01
CA ASP A 155 3.73 19.51 16.52
C ASP A 155 4.91 18.63 16.12
N ALA A 156 4.66 17.32 16.02
CA ALA A 156 5.64 16.34 15.54
C ALA A 156 5.10 15.57 14.34
N VAL A 157 6.00 14.93 13.60
CA VAL A 157 5.64 13.99 12.53
C VAL A 157 6.21 12.64 12.88
N PHE A 158 5.36 11.62 12.79
CA PHE A 158 5.73 10.22 12.95
C PHE A 158 5.76 9.56 11.59
N GLY A 159 6.89 8.93 11.25
CA GLY A 159 7.10 8.18 10.02
C GLY A 159 7.00 6.68 10.27
N LEU A 160 6.01 6.03 9.68
CA LEU A 160 5.84 4.58 9.75
C LEU A 160 6.88 3.89 8.85
N LYS A 161 7.74 3.04 9.43
CA LYS A 161 8.83 2.37 8.71
C LYS A 161 8.48 0.96 8.22
N ILE A 162 7.45 0.35 8.80
CA ILE A 162 7.14 -1.08 8.62
C ILE A 162 5.97 -1.34 7.66
N MET A 163 5.50 -0.34 6.91
CA MET A 163 4.37 -0.52 5.99
C MET A 163 4.58 -1.68 4.99
N PRO A 164 5.77 -1.89 4.39
CA PRO A 164 6.00 -3.04 3.51
C PRO A 164 5.77 -4.41 4.17
N LEU A 165 6.12 -4.52 5.46
CA LEU A 165 5.86 -5.74 6.24
C LEU A 165 4.35 -5.90 6.48
N CYS A 166 3.66 -4.82 6.85
CA CYS A 166 2.21 -4.85 7.07
C CYS A 166 1.44 -5.19 5.78
N ASP A 167 1.86 -4.67 4.63
CA ASP A 167 1.28 -5.02 3.33
C ASP A 167 1.51 -6.49 2.99
N ARG A 168 2.68 -7.05 3.29
CA ARG A 168 2.92 -8.48 3.12
C ARG A 168 1.97 -9.33 3.96
N LEU A 169 1.78 -8.98 5.23
CA LEU A 169 0.82 -9.67 6.10
C LEU A 169 -0.61 -9.54 5.57
N ARG A 170 -0.99 -8.36 5.08
CA ARG A 170 -2.28 -8.11 4.43
C ARG A 170 -2.49 -9.00 3.21
N LEU A 171 -1.47 -9.10 2.37
CA LEU A 171 -1.45 -9.98 1.20
C LEU A 171 -1.63 -11.45 1.61
N LEU A 172 -0.95 -11.92 2.64
CA LEU A 172 -1.09 -13.31 3.11
C LEU A 172 -2.49 -13.61 3.64
N TYR A 173 -3.10 -12.63 4.32
CA TYR A 173 -4.44 -12.78 4.87
C TYR A 173 -5.53 -12.77 3.77
N PHE A 174 -5.53 -11.75 2.91
CA PHE A 174 -6.58 -11.58 1.89
C PHE A 174 -6.28 -12.29 0.56
N GLY A 175 -5.05 -12.73 0.33
CA GLY A 175 -4.57 -13.20 -0.98
C GLY A 175 -4.43 -12.08 -2.01
N ASN A 176 -4.62 -10.81 -1.60
CA ASN A 176 -4.58 -9.63 -2.45
C ASN A 176 -4.31 -8.36 -1.63
N LEU A 177 -4.05 -7.25 -2.32
CA LEU A 177 -3.77 -5.94 -1.72
C LEU A 177 -4.82 -4.86 -2.07
N TYR A 178 -5.97 -5.23 -2.64
CA TYR A 178 -7.07 -4.28 -2.83
C TYR A 178 -8.04 -4.29 -1.64
N GLN A 179 -8.07 -5.38 -0.88
CA GLN A 179 -8.79 -5.46 0.38
C GLN A 179 -7.98 -4.81 1.49
N GLU A 180 -8.68 -4.05 2.32
CA GLU A 180 -8.11 -3.30 3.42
C GLU A 180 -8.56 -3.86 4.75
N TRP A 181 -7.86 -3.52 5.83
CA TRP A 181 -8.21 -3.91 7.19
C TRP A 181 -9.62 -3.47 7.62
N SER A 182 -10.22 -2.48 6.93
CA SER A 182 -11.59 -2.04 7.16
C SER A 182 -12.65 -3.08 6.77
N GLU A 183 -12.32 -4.09 5.97
CA GLU A 183 -13.23 -5.18 5.57
C GLU A 183 -13.82 -5.91 6.78
N PHE A 184 -13.03 -6.10 7.85
CA PHE A 184 -13.51 -6.70 9.10
C PHE A 184 -14.64 -5.89 9.72
N VAL A 185 -14.48 -4.56 9.77
CA VAL A 185 -15.50 -3.67 10.34
C VAL A 185 -16.78 -3.73 9.50
N LEU A 186 -16.66 -3.77 8.18
CA LEU A 186 -17.80 -3.85 7.28
C LEU A 186 -18.51 -5.20 7.40
N ALA A 187 -17.77 -6.28 7.62
CA ALA A 187 -18.33 -7.61 7.90
C ALA A 187 -19.02 -7.66 9.26
N ASP A 188 -18.38 -7.16 10.32
CA ASP A 188 -18.91 -7.18 11.69
C ASP A 188 -20.15 -6.29 11.84
N LEU A 189 -20.22 -5.17 11.10
CA LEU A 189 -21.42 -4.32 10.98
C LEU A 189 -22.54 -4.97 10.15
N GLY A 190 -22.29 -6.15 9.57
CA GLY A 190 -23.25 -6.87 8.72
C GLY A 190 -23.51 -6.22 7.36
N ILE A 191 -22.70 -5.23 6.97
CA ILE A 191 -22.74 -4.56 5.66
C ILE A 191 -22.25 -5.53 4.58
N TYR A 192 -21.17 -6.27 4.86
CA TYR A 192 -20.75 -7.40 4.07
C TYR A 192 -21.09 -8.71 4.78
N ARG A 193 -21.69 -9.64 4.04
CA ARG A 193 -22.01 -10.98 4.53
C ARG A 193 -21.31 -11.97 3.61
N TYR A 194 -20.28 -12.60 4.14
CA TYR A 194 -19.55 -13.65 3.45
C TYR A 194 -20.10 -15.03 3.82
N GLU A 195 -20.10 -15.94 2.86
CA GLU A 195 -20.44 -17.34 3.10
C GLU A 195 -19.42 -17.97 4.05
N LYS A 196 -19.89 -18.73 5.04
CA LYS A 196 -19.00 -19.45 5.95
C LYS A 196 -18.61 -20.77 5.31
N VAL A 197 -17.45 -20.77 4.67
CA VAL A 197 -16.87 -21.98 4.06
C VAL A 197 -15.84 -22.56 5.02
N GLU A 198 -15.96 -23.85 5.33
CA GLU A 198 -14.92 -24.59 6.05
C GLU A 198 -13.75 -24.88 5.10
N PHE A 199 -12.58 -24.38 5.45
CA PHE A 199 -11.34 -24.58 4.69
C PHE A 199 -10.38 -25.45 5.49
N SER A 200 -9.65 -26.33 4.80
CA SER A 200 -8.52 -27.06 5.40
C SER A 200 -7.34 -26.12 5.67
N ALA A 201 -6.39 -26.54 6.51
CA ALA A 201 -5.16 -25.77 6.75
C ALA A 201 -4.34 -25.56 5.46
N ASP A 202 -4.44 -26.49 4.50
CA ASP A 202 -3.74 -26.45 3.21
C ASP A 202 -4.41 -25.50 2.20
N SER A 203 -5.59 -24.94 2.52
CA SER A 203 -6.33 -24.05 1.63
C SER A 203 -5.75 -22.63 1.65
N ARG A 204 -4.63 -22.45 0.97
CA ARG A 204 -3.94 -21.15 0.81
C ARG A 204 -3.60 -20.84 -0.64
N GLY A 205 -3.66 -19.55 -0.99
CA GLY A 205 -3.39 -19.07 -2.37
C GLY A 205 -1.91 -18.99 -2.71
N ILE A 206 -1.05 -18.86 -1.70
CA ILE A 206 0.40 -18.74 -1.81
C ILE A 206 1.02 -19.94 -1.10
N ASN A 207 1.89 -20.68 -1.80
CA ASN A 207 2.45 -21.94 -1.30
C ASN A 207 3.97 -21.91 -1.14
N GLN A 208 4.63 -20.87 -1.64
CA GLN A 208 6.07 -20.67 -1.56
C GLN A 208 6.33 -19.23 -1.13
N ARG A 209 7.44 -18.97 -0.43
CA ARG A 209 7.77 -17.61 0.01
C ARG A 209 8.02 -16.70 -1.19
N ASP A 210 8.71 -17.18 -2.21
CA ASP A 210 9.02 -16.39 -3.42
C ASP A 210 7.76 -15.91 -4.16
N ASP A 211 6.65 -16.65 -4.07
CA ASP A 211 5.35 -16.25 -4.64
C ASP A 211 4.80 -14.96 -3.99
N ILE A 212 5.20 -14.65 -2.75
CA ILE A 212 4.85 -13.40 -2.05
C ILE A 212 5.50 -12.22 -2.78
N ASP A 213 6.78 -12.32 -3.11
CA ASP A 213 7.51 -11.26 -3.80
C ASP A 213 6.97 -11.07 -5.22
N VAL A 214 6.63 -12.15 -5.91
CA VAL A 214 5.93 -12.08 -7.21
C VAL A 214 4.58 -11.37 -7.09
N CYS A 215 3.79 -11.65 -6.04
CA CYS A 215 2.54 -10.93 -5.79
C CYS A 215 2.76 -9.41 -5.61
N LEU A 216 3.79 -9.03 -4.84
CA LEU A 216 4.14 -7.64 -4.58
C LEU A 216 4.61 -6.94 -5.86
N GLN A 217 5.46 -7.59 -6.66
CA GLN A 217 5.91 -7.07 -7.95
C GLN A 217 4.75 -6.84 -8.93
N LEU A 218 3.84 -7.81 -9.03
CA LEU A 218 2.64 -7.69 -9.87
C LEU A 218 1.71 -6.57 -9.39
N HIS A 219 1.59 -6.39 -8.07
CA HIS A 219 0.81 -5.29 -7.50
C HIS A 219 1.43 -3.93 -7.84
N ALA A 220 2.74 -3.75 -7.60
CA ALA A 220 3.43 -2.51 -7.92
C ALA A 220 3.33 -2.14 -9.41
N CYS A 221 3.42 -3.14 -10.31
CA CYS A 221 3.22 -2.90 -11.73
C CYS A 221 1.78 -2.48 -12.06
N ARG A 222 0.78 -3.05 -11.36
CA ARG A 222 -0.61 -2.62 -11.53
C ARG A 222 -0.81 -1.17 -11.07
N GLU A 223 -0.27 -0.77 -9.92
CA GLU A 223 -0.38 0.61 -9.44
C GLU A 223 0.31 1.60 -10.39
N ALA A 224 1.51 1.24 -10.88
CA ALA A 224 2.22 2.04 -11.88
C ALA A 224 1.38 2.23 -13.16
N LEU A 225 0.62 1.22 -13.59
CA LEU A 225 -0.28 1.32 -14.74
C LEU A 225 -1.40 2.35 -14.52
N GLU A 226 -1.89 2.53 -13.29
CA GLU A 226 -2.95 3.51 -12.99
C GLU A 226 -2.46 4.95 -13.16
N THR A 227 -1.16 5.20 -12.97
CA THR A 227 -0.54 6.52 -13.15
C THR A 227 0.03 6.77 -14.56
N CYS A 228 0.22 5.70 -15.36
CA CYS A 228 0.63 5.75 -16.77
C CYS A 228 1.91 6.54 -17.09
N VAL A 229 2.87 6.66 -16.15
CA VAL A 229 4.01 7.57 -16.34
C VAL A 229 5.03 7.04 -17.37
N GLU A 230 5.32 5.73 -17.39
CA GLU A 230 6.33 5.12 -18.29
C GLU A 230 5.91 3.71 -18.74
N LEU A 231 5.12 3.62 -19.81
CA LEU A 231 4.46 2.37 -20.20
C LEU A 231 5.43 1.29 -20.72
N HIS A 232 6.51 1.67 -21.43
CA HIS A 232 7.52 0.74 -21.93
C HIS A 232 8.31 0.08 -20.80
N ALA A 233 8.87 0.89 -19.90
CA ALA A 233 9.60 0.39 -18.73
C ALA A 233 8.70 -0.49 -17.84
N LEU A 234 7.41 -0.14 -17.72
CA LEU A 234 6.44 -0.96 -17.02
C LEU A 234 6.21 -2.32 -17.71
N ALA A 235 6.09 -2.33 -19.04
CA ALA A 235 5.93 -3.56 -19.81
C ALA A 235 7.15 -4.48 -19.65
N GLU A 236 8.37 -3.95 -19.79
CA GLU A 236 9.61 -4.70 -19.60
C GLU A 236 9.67 -5.34 -18.21
N ARG A 237 9.36 -4.56 -17.17
CA ARG A 237 9.26 -5.07 -15.79
C ARG A 237 8.23 -6.19 -15.67
N ALA A 238 7.02 -6.00 -16.18
CA ALA A 238 5.95 -7.00 -16.09
C ALA A 238 6.28 -8.29 -16.89
N ILE A 239 6.98 -8.15 -18.01
CA ILE A 239 7.48 -9.26 -18.82
C ILE A 239 8.54 -10.05 -18.05
N ALA A 240 9.47 -9.38 -17.39
CA ALA A 240 10.57 -10.02 -16.65
C ALA A 240 10.12 -10.77 -15.38
N ILE A 241 8.90 -10.58 -14.90
CA ILE A 241 8.38 -11.31 -13.73
C ILE A 241 8.19 -12.79 -14.11
N GLU A 242 8.98 -13.65 -13.47
CA GLU A 242 8.82 -15.10 -13.57
C GLU A 242 7.71 -15.58 -12.62
N CYS A 243 6.86 -16.48 -13.09
CA CYS A 243 5.78 -17.06 -12.31
C CYS A 243 5.77 -18.57 -12.51
N SER A 244 5.96 -19.34 -11.44
CA SER A 244 5.79 -20.79 -11.45
C SER A 244 4.36 -21.20 -11.09
N ASN A 245 3.70 -20.41 -10.22
CA ASN A 245 2.33 -20.63 -9.78
C ASN A 245 1.30 -20.30 -10.89
N PRO A 246 0.36 -21.22 -11.24
CA PRO A 246 -0.66 -20.98 -12.26
C PRO A 246 -1.55 -19.75 -12.00
N TRP A 247 -1.90 -19.49 -10.75
CA TRP A 247 -2.70 -18.32 -10.37
C TRP A 247 -1.94 -17.01 -10.61
N LEU A 248 -0.64 -16.97 -10.27
CA LEU A 248 0.22 -15.81 -10.54
C LEU A 248 0.46 -15.60 -12.03
N ASN A 249 0.65 -16.69 -12.78
CA ASN A 249 0.73 -16.63 -14.24
C ASN A 249 -0.52 -15.98 -14.86
N MET A 250 -1.71 -16.33 -14.38
CA MET A 250 -2.95 -15.71 -14.84
C MET A 250 -3.02 -14.22 -14.46
N ARG A 251 -2.57 -13.84 -13.26
CA ARG A 251 -2.48 -12.44 -12.84
C ARG A 251 -1.51 -11.63 -13.71
N ARG A 252 -0.34 -12.18 -14.01
CA ARG A 252 0.66 -11.59 -14.92
C ARG A 252 0.09 -11.44 -16.32
N ALA A 253 -0.54 -12.49 -16.87
CA ALA A 253 -1.17 -12.44 -18.19
C ALA A 253 -2.23 -11.33 -18.27
N LYS A 254 -3.07 -11.20 -17.23
CA LYS A 254 -4.07 -10.12 -17.14
C LYS A 254 -3.44 -8.73 -17.07
N LEU A 255 -2.32 -8.58 -16.36
CA LEU A 255 -1.58 -7.32 -16.30
C LEU A 255 -1.02 -6.94 -17.67
N LEU A 256 -0.32 -7.86 -18.35
CA LEU A 256 0.20 -7.66 -19.71
C LEU A 256 -0.93 -7.29 -20.70
N TYR A 257 -2.07 -7.96 -20.58
CA TYR A 257 -3.26 -7.63 -21.38
C TYR A 257 -3.73 -6.19 -21.15
N ARG A 258 -3.76 -5.71 -19.90
CA ARG A 258 -4.14 -4.33 -19.57
C ARG A 258 -3.10 -3.30 -20.04
N ILE A 259 -1.81 -3.64 -19.95
CA ILE A 259 -0.73 -2.82 -20.52
C ILE A 259 -0.94 -2.68 -22.03
N GLY A 260 -1.25 -3.78 -22.73
CA GLY A 260 -1.55 -3.75 -24.17
C GLY A 260 -2.78 -2.88 -24.51
N GLN A 261 -3.82 -2.93 -23.69
CA GLN A 261 -4.98 -2.05 -23.85
C GLN A 261 -4.61 -0.56 -23.70
N GLN A 262 -3.72 -0.24 -22.77
CA GLN A 262 -3.25 1.13 -22.59
C GLN A 262 -2.34 1.57 -23.75
N ALA A 263 -1.47 0.68 -24.23
CA ALA A 263 -0.63 0.94 -25.40
C ALA A 263 -1.48 1.23 -26.65
N GLU A 264 -2.55 0.45 -26.88
CA GLU A 264 -3.50 0.73 -27.97
C GLU A 264 -4.21 2.09 -27.84
N ARG A 265 -4.55 2.53 -26.62
CA ARG A 265 -5.15 3.87 -26.40
C ARG A 265 -4.18 4.98 -26.76
N LEU A 266 -2.89 4.75 -26.52
CA LEU A 266 -1.80 5.65 -26.89
C LEU A 266 -1.34 5.46 -28.36
N GLN A 267 -1.97 4.55 -29.10
CA GLN A 267 -1.60 4.17 -30.47
C GLN A 267 -0.17 3.64 -30.62
N ASP A 268 0.37 3.09 -29.53
CA ASP A 268 1.67 2.43 -29.51
C ASP A 268 1.50 0.94 -29.89
N TRP A 269 1.40 0.70 -31.20
CA TRP A 269 1.18 -0.64 -31.75
C TRP A 269 2.34 -1.61 -31.47
N PRO A 270 3.63 -1.22 -31.60
CA PRO A 270 4.74 -2.12 -31.29
C PRO A 270 4.71 -2.63 -29.85
N LEU A 271 4.43 -1.74 -28.88
CA LEU A 271 4.32 -2.14 -27.47
C LEU A 271 3.10 -3.01 -27.22
N ALA A 272 1.94 -2.68 -27.80
CA ALA A 272 0.75 -3.51 -27.69
C ALA A 272 0.99 -4.94 -28.21
N LEU A 273 1.66 -5.09 -29.35
CA LEU A 273 2.01 -6.41 -29.91
C LEU A 273 2.97 -7.18 -29.00
N SER A 274 4.01 -6.53 -28.48
CA SER A 274 5.04 -7.18 -27.67
C SER A 274 4.46 -7.78 -26.38
N VAL A 275 3.52 -7.09 -25.73
CA VAL A 275 2.87 -7.58 -24.50
C VAL A 275 1.74 -8.57 -24.77
N TYR A 276 0.96 -8.41 -25.86
CA TYR A 276 -0.09 -9.39 -26.19
C TYR A 276 0.49 -10.75 -26.58
N ARG A 277 1.62 -10.78 -27.30
CA ARG A 277 2.34 -12.02 -27.65
C ARG A 277 2.79 -12.81 -26.40
N GLN A 278 2.96 -12.13 -25.27
CA GLN A 278 3.39 -12.73 -24.00
C GLN A 278 2.24 -12.95 -23.02
N SER A 279 1.00 -12.61 -23.40
CA SER A 279 -0.17 -12.77 -22.56
C SER A 279 -1.05 -13.92 -23.03
N ASN A 280 -1.23 -14.91 -22.16
CA ASN A 280 -2.21 -15.98 -22.35
C ASN A 280 -3.60 -15.63 -21.80
N TYR A 281 -3.87 -14.34 -21.54
CA TYR A 281 -5.16 -13.93 -21.00
C TYR A 281 -6.26 -14.05 -22.07
N PRO A 282 -7.48 -14.52 -21.71
CA PRO A 282 -8.58 -14.62 -22.67
C PRO A 282 -8.82 -13.31 -23.42
N GLY A 283 -8.76 -13.39 -24.75
CA GLY A 283 -8.90 -12.24 -25.65
C GLY A 283 -7.60 -11.59 -26.12
N ALA A 284 -6.44 -11.88 -25.49
CA ALA A 284 -5.15 -11.32 -25.89
C ALA A 284 -4.82 -11.62 -27.36
N ARG A 285 -4.99 -12.87 -27.80
CA ARG A 285 -4.78 -13.28 -29.20
C ARG A 285 -5.67 -12.51 -30.19
N SER A 286 -6.95 -12.32 -29.86
CA SER A 286 -7.86 -11.54 -30.71
C SER A 286 -7.45 -10.07 -30.82
N ARG A 287 -6.97 -9.48 -29.71
CA ARG A 287 -6.42 -8.12 -29.69
C ARG A 287 -5.14 -8.03 -30.50
N GLN A 288 -4.23 -9.01 -30.38
CA GLN A 288 -3.01 -9.09 -31.18
C GLN A 288 -3.32 -9.03 -32.68
N ILE A 289 -4.24 -9.86 -33.17
CA ILE A 289 -4.65 -9.86 -34.60
C ILE A 289 -5.17 -8.47 -35.01
N ARG A 290 -5.99 -7.85 -34.17
CA ARG A 290 -6.56 -6.52 -34.45
C ARG A 290 -5.50 -5.40 -34.45
N VAL A 291 -4.47 -5.52 -33.62
CA VAL A 291 -3.36 -4.58 -33.60
C VAL A 291 -2.49 -4.76 -34.85
N LEU A 292 -2.22 -6.00 -35.29
CA LEU A 292 -1.51 -6.26 -36.56
C LEU A 292 -2.25 -5.65 -37.75
N GLU A 293 -3.58 -5.83 -37.82
CA GLU A 293 -4.43 -5.20 -38.84
C GLU A 293 -4.31 -3.67 -38.81
N ARG A 294 -4.37 -3.06 -37.62
CA ARG A 294 -4.23 -1.60 -37.44
C ARG A 294 -2.83 -1.07 -37.76
N ASN A 295 -1.80 -1.90 -37.59
CA ASN A 295 -0.41 -1.57 -37.95
C ASN A 295 -0.08 -1.90 -39.41
N ALA A 296 -1.08 -2.28 -40.22
CA ALA A 296 -0.94 -2.70 -41.62
C ALA A 296 -0.05 -3.94 -41.84
N GLU A 297 0.12 -4.77 -40.81
CA GLU A 297 0.84 -6.05 -40.86
C GLU A 297 -0.12 -7.20 -41.25
N TYR A 298 -0.76 -7.08 -42.41
CA TYR A 298 -1.86 -7.97 -42.81
C TYR A 298 -1.45 -9.44 -42.95
N ALA A 299 -0.23 -9.70 -43.42
CA ALA A 299 0.28 -11.07 -43.57
C ALA A 299 0.40 -11.78 -42.22
N GLU A 300 0.91 -11.10 -41.19
CA GLU A 300 0.99 -11.65 -39.83
C GLU A 300 -0.39 -11.77 -39.18
N ALA A 301 -1.34 -10.87 -39.49
CA ALA A 301 -2.69 -10.93 -38.96
C ALA A 301 -3.49 -12.16 -39.45
N MET A 302 -3.17 -12.66 -40.66
CA MET A 302 -3.82 -13.82 -41.28
C MET A 302 -3.20 -15.17 -40.89
N ALA A 303 -1.98 -15.17 -40.33
CA ALA A 303 -1.26 -16.37 -39.91
C ALA A 303 -1.75 -16.92 -38.55
#